data_AF-A0A9R0UZT2-F1
#
_entry.id   AF-A0A9R0UZT2-F1
#
_cell.length_a   1.000
_cell.length_b   1.000
_cell.length_c   1.000
_cell.angle_alpha   90.00
_cell.angle_beta   90.00
_cell.angle_gamma   90.00
#
_symmetry.space_group_name_H-M   'P 1'
#
loop_
_entity.id
_entity.type
_entity.pdbx_description
1 polymer ?
#
loop_
_entity_poly.entity_id
_entity_poly.type
_entity_poly.pdbx_seq_one_letter_code
_entity_poly.pdbx_strand_id
1 'polypeptide(L)'
;MAALAALLLAALLAALAYLLRLLRSLVWVPHRLERRLRRQGIRGPPRSLLYGNAAEYGALIAAHSAPLASFHHAFVGRAAPEYRDWAAQYGRPFVFWFGPRPRLVVSGPEVAKAVLTDSTGAFRKGSGSNVNPLSRQLLGEGLVALTGEKWAHHRRVISPAFNMERIKGWIPEISAITSSMLDKWEVQGETRAEFEIDVNKEFHTLSADVISCIAFGSSYEEGKRIFQLQDEQVQLALLAMRTFYFPGFR
;
A
#
# COMPACT_ATOMS: atom_id res chain seq x y z
N MET A 1 -20.88 -13.31 -49.26
CA MET A 1 -20.90 -14.52 -48.40
C MET A 1 -19.51 -14.93 -47.93
N ALA A 2 -18.52 -15.18 -48.82
CA ALA A 2 -17.18 -15.62 -48.42
C ALA A 2 -16.43 -14.63 -47.49
N ALA A 3 -16.49 -13.32 -47.77
CA ALA A 3 -15.84 -12.30 -46.93
C ALA A 3 -16.40 -12.22 -45.50
N LEU A 4 -17.73 -12.36 -45.34
CA LEU A 4 -18.39 -12.40 -44.04
C LEU A 4 -18.00 -13.65 -43.23
N ALA A 5 -17.92 -14.81 -43.89
CA ALA A 5 -17.47 -16.04 -43.25
C ALA A 5 -16.01 -15.96 -42.79
N ALA A 6 -15.13 -15.35 -43.59
CA ALA A 6 -13.73 -15.13 -43.22
C ALA A 6 -13.58 -14.18 -42.01
N LEU A 7 -14.35 -13.10 -41.97
CA LEU A 7 -14.36 -12.16 -40.83
C LEU A 7 -14.88 -12.83 -39.54
N LEU A 8 -15.94 -13.63 -39.62
CA LEU A 8 -16.47 -14.38 -38.48
C LEU A 8 -15.45 -15.40 -37.96
N LEU A 9 -14.78 -16.14 -38.85
CA LEU A 9 -13.74 -17.09 -38.46
C LEU A 9 -12.56 -16.39 -37.78
N ALA A 10 -12.10 -15.26 -38.32
CA ALA A 10 -11.04 -14.46 -37.73
C ALA A 10 -11.42 -13.95 -36.32
N ALA A 11 -12.66 -13.48 -36.15
CA ALA A 11 -13.18 -13.04 -34.86
C ALA A 11 -13.25 -14.19 -33.84
N LEU A 12 -13.71 -15.37 -34.26
CA LEU A 12 -13.76 -16.57 -33.41
C LEU A 12 -12.36 -17.03 -32.99
N LEU A 13 -11.39 -17.04 -33.90
CA LEU A 13 -10.00 -17.39 -33.59
C LEU A 13 -9.36 -16.38 -32.62
N ALA A 14 -9.61 -15.08 -32.81
CA ALA A 14 -9.19 -14.05 -31.88
C ALA A 14 -9.83 -14.23 -30.48
N ALA A 15 -11.12 -14.52 -30.43
CA ALA A 15 -11.84 -14.78 -29.18
C ALA A 15 -11.31 -16.03 -28.46
N LEU A 16 -11.05 -17.12 -29.20
CA LEU A 16 -10.46 -18.34 -28.65
C LEU A 16 -9.04 -18.09 -28.13
N ALA A 17 -8.20 -17.40 -28.90
CA ALA A 17 -6.85 -17.04 -28.47
C ALA A 17 -6.87 -16.18 -27.19
N TYR A 18 -7.81 -15.24 -27.10
CA TYR A 18 -8.02 -14.43 -25.90
C TYR A 18 -8.48 -15.28 -24.71
N LEU A 19 -9.45 -16.18 -24.90
CA LEU A 19 -9.94 -17.09 -23.86
C LEU A 19 -8.82 -18.01 -23.35
N LEU A 20 -8.00 -18.58 -24.24
CA LEU A 20 -6.86 -19.40 -23.87
C LEU A 20 -5.81 -18.60 -23.07
N ARG A 21 -5.57 -17.33 -23.44
CA ARG A 21 -4.71 -16.43 -22.65
C ARG A 21 -5.28 -16.18 -21.26
N LEU A 22 -6.60 -15.96 -21.14
CA LEU A 22 -7.28 -15.79 -19.85
C LEU A 22 -7.18 -17.05 -18.99
N LEU A 23 -7.51 -18.23 -19.54
CA LEU A 23 -7.39 -19.51 -18.84
C LEU A 23 -5.95 -19.76 -18.36
N ARG A 24 -4.97 -19.47 -19.22
CA ARG A 24 -3.56 -19.58 -18.85
C ARG A 24 -3.21 -18.64 -17.69
N SER A 25 -3.64 -17.38 -17.76
CA SER A 25 -3.30 -16.33 -16.80
C SER A 25 -4.01 -16.50 -15.44
N LEU A 26 -5.31 -16.81 -15.45
CA LEU A 26 -6.15 -16.87 -14.26
C LEU A 26 -6.16 -18.25 -13.58
N VAL A 27 -5.95 -19.33 -14.34
CA VAL A 27 -6.10 -20.69 -13.83
C VAL A 27 -4.76 -21.43 -13.84
N TRP A 28 -4.14 -21.60 -15.02
CA TRP A 28 -3.00 -22.49 -15.16
C TRP A 28 -1.74 -21.97 -14.46
N VAL A 29 -1.36 -20.71 -14.67
CA VAL A 29 -0.17 -20.11 -14.04
C VAL A 29 -0.28 -20.11 -12.52
N PRO A 30 -1.37 -19.59 -11.90
CA PRO A 30 -1.53 -19.61 -10.45
C PRO A 30 -1.50 -21.02 -9.88
N HIS A 31 -2.21 -21.97 -10.50
CA HIS A 31 -2.23 -23.35 -10.04
C HIS A 31 -0.86 -24.04 -10.15
N ARG A 32 -0.08 -23.75 -11.19
CA ARG A 32 1.29 -24.25 -11.33
C ARG A 32 2.22 -23.66 -10.25
N LEU A 33 2.12 -22.37 -9.98
CA LEU A 33 2.90 -21.68 -8.95
C LEU A 33 2.55 -22.19 -7.55
N GLU A 34 1.26 -22.32 -7.24
CA GLU A 34 0.77 -22.85 -5.98
C GLU A 34 1.30 -24.28 -5.74
N ARG A 35 1.24 -25.16 -6.74
CA ARG A 35 1.81 -26.51 -6.64
C ARG A 35 3.31 -26.49 -6.39
N ARG A 36 4.05 -25.57 -7.02
CA ARG A 36 5.50 -25.41 -6.79
C ARG A 36 5.79 -24.98 -5.36
N LEU A 37 5.07 -23.98 -4.85
CA LEU A 37 5.22 -23.48 -3.48
C LEU A 37 4.87 -24.55 -2.44
N ARG A 38 3.77 -25.30 -2.65
CA ARG A 38 3.39 -26.41 -1.78
C ARG A 38 4.46 -27.51 -1.72
N ARG A 39 5.12 -27.82 -2.84
CA ARG A 39 6.24 -28.78 -2.88
C ARG A 39 7.47 -28.29 -2.10
N GLN A 40 7.63 -26.98 -1.94
CA GLN A 40 8.66 -26.36 -1.11
C GLN A 40 8.24 -26.22 0.37
N GLY A 41 7.08 -26.77 0.76
CA GLY A 41 6.53 -26.64 2.11
C GLY A 41 5.81 -25.33 2.38
N ILE A 42 5.74 -24.42 1.41
CA ILE A 42 5.11 -23.10 1.57
C ILE A 42 3.60 -23.24 1.37
N ARG A 43 2.84 -22.93 2.42
CA ARG A 43 1.37 -23.04 2.45
C ARG A 43 0.73 -21.69 2.71
N GLY A 44 -0.59 -21.65 2.69
CA GLY A 44 -1.39 -20.45 2.94
C GLY A 44 -2.88 -20.70 2.76
N PRO A 45 -3.71 -19.66 2.91
CA PRO A 45 -5.16 -19.80 2.84
C PRO A 45 -5.61 -20.29 1.45
N PRO A 46 -6.68 -21.12 1.38
CA PRO A 46 -7.24 -21.57 0.11
C PRO A 46 -7.61 -20.40 -0.79
N ARG A 47 -7.17 -20.41 -2.05
CA ARG A 47 -7.44 -19.31 -2.99
C ARG A 47 -8.79 -19.48 -3.69
N SER A 48 -9.54 -18.40 -3.83
CA SER A 48 -10.60 -18.33 -4.85
C SER A 48 -9.98 -18.15 -6.24
N LEU A 49 -10.68 -18.61 -7.29
CA LEU A 49 -10.15 -18.63 -8.66
C LEU A 49 -9.92 -17.22 -9.24
N LEU A 50 -10.83 -16.28 -9.00
CA LEU A 50 -10.79 -14.93 -9.57
C LEU A 50 -10.20 -13.88 -8.64
N TYR A 51 -10.50 -13.94 -7.34
CA TYR A 51 -10.15 -12.89 -6.38
C TYR A 51 -9.00 -13.29 -5.44
N GLY A 52 -8.56 -14.55 -5.47
CA GLY A 52 -7.59 -15.07 -4.50
C GLY A 52 -8.17 -15.03 -3.08
N ASN A 53 -7.46 -14.36 -2.19
CA ASN A 53 -7.78 -14.13 -0.78
C ASN A 53 -8.17 -12.66 -0.50
N ALA A 54 -8.49 -11.85 -1.52
CA ALA A 54 -8.78 -10.43 -1.32
C ALA A 54 -9.96 -10.16 -0.35
N ALA A 55 -11.05 -10.92 -0.48
CA ALA A 55 -12.21 -10.81 0.40
C ALA A 55 -11.90 -11.27 1.83
N GLU A 56 -11.20 -12.40 1.97
CA GLU A 56 -10.75 -12.93 3.27
C GLU A 56 -9.78 -11.96 3.97
N TYR A 57 -8.85 -11.38 3.22
CA TYR A 57 -7.96 -10.33 3.70
C TYR A 57 -8.73 -9.10 4.18
N GLY A 58 -9.71 -8.63 3.40
CA GLY A 58 -10.56 -7.50 3.78
C GLY A 58 -11.36 -7.78 5.06
N ALA A 59 -11.95 -8.96 5.18
CA ALA A 59 -12.66 -9.39 6.38
C ALA A 59 -11.73 -9.51 7.59
N LEU A 60 -10.52 -10.03 7.40
CA LEU A 60 -9.50 -10.13 8.44
C LEU A 60 -9.11 -8.75 8.98
N ILE A 61 -8.88 -7.77 8.10
CA ILE A 61 -8.60 -6.39 8.50
C ILE A 61 -9.80 -5.80 9.26
N ALA A 62 -11.02 -5.94 8.73
CA ALA A 62 -12.23 -5.41 9.36
C ALA A 62 -12.47 -5.96 10.78
N ALA A 63 -12.25 -7.27 10.98
CA ALA A 63 -12.38 -7.92 12.28
C ALA A 63 -11.40 -7.38 13.34
N HIS A 64 -10.28 -6.80 12.91
CA HIS A 64 -9.23 -6.26 13.78
C HIS A 64 -9.26 -4.73 13.91
N SER A 65 -10.26 -4.06 13.32
CA SER A 65 -10.39 -2.60 13.35
C SER A 65 -11.06 -2.05 14.62
N ALA A 66 -11.77 -2.87 15.41
CA ALA A 66 -12.48 -2.44 16.62
C ALA A 66 -11.54 -1.77 17.63
N PRO A 67 -11.92 -0.73 18.41
CA PRO A 67 -11.04 -0.08 19.37
C PRO A 67 -10.33 -1.05 20.33
N LEU A 68 -9.10 -0.74 20.73
CA LEU A 68 -8.40 -1.55 21.73
C LEU A 68 -9.05 -1.33 23.10
N ALA A 69 -9.37 -2.41 23.81
CA ALA A 69 -9.89 -2.34 25.18
C ALA A 69 -8.86 -1.76 26.17
N SER A 70 -7.57 -1.94 25.89
CA SER A 70 -6.46 -1.35 26.65
C SER A 70 -5.22 -1.18 25.77
N PHE A 71 -4.37 -0.22 26.12
CA PHE A 71 -3.10 0.00 25.43
C PHE A 71 -2.12 -1.15 25.69
N HIS A 72 -1.48 -1.65 24.64
CA HIS A 72 -0.42 -2.66 24.71
C HIS A 72 0.49 -2.61 23.49
N HIS A 73 1.74 -3.05 23.66
CA HIS A 73 2.74 -3.05 22.58
C HIS A 73 2.54 -4.15 21.53
N ALA A 74 1.62 -5.09 21.73
CA ALA A 74 1.30 -6.15 20.77
C ALA A 74 0.36 -5.70 19.63
N PHE A 75 0.65 -4.54 19.01
CA PHE A 75 -0.21 -3.92 17.99
C PHE A 75 -0.18 -4.62 16.62
N VAL A 76 0.79 -5.51 16.36
CA VAL A 76 0.96 -6.16 15.04
C VAL A 76 -0.31 -6.92 14.65
N GLY A 77 -0.93 -7.63 15.59
CA GLY A 77 -2.19 -8.34 15.34
C GLY A 77 -3.36 -7.43 14.97
N ARG A 78 -3.27 -6.13 15.28
CA ARG A 78 -4.23 -5.10 14.87
C ARG A 78 -3.85 -4.49 13.52
N ALA A 79 -2.59 -4.07 13.39
CA ALA A 79 -2.11 -3.31 12.23
C ALA A 79 -1.91 -4.17 10.97
N ALA A 80 -1.51 -5.42 11.15
CA ALA A 80 -1.27 -6.40 10.09
C ALA A 80 -1.65 -7.81 10.60
N PRO A 81 -2.95 -8.07 10.86
CA PRO A 81 -3.43 -9.34 11.41
C PRO A 81 -2.98 -10.56 10.59
N GLU A 82 -2.81 -10.42 9.28
CA GLU A 82 -2.30 -11.47 8.39
C GLU A 82 -0.92 -11.98 8.80
N TYR A 83 -0.06 -11.13 9.35
CA TYR A 83 1.28 -11.54 9.82
C TYR A 83 1.24 -12.31 11.14
N ARG A 84 0.15 -12.22 11.88
CA ARG A 84 -0.08 -12.98 13.11
C ARG A 84 -0.89 -14.24 12.82
N ASP A 85 -2.08 -14.10 12.26
CA ASP A 85 -3.10 -15.14 12.18
C ASP A 85 -2.76 -16.18 11.13
N TRP A 86 -2.44 -15.75 9.91
CA TRP A 86 -2.03 -16.68 8.85
C TRP A 86 -0.65 -17.27 9.12
N ALA A 87 0.26 -16.52 9.76
CA ALA A 87 1.53 -17.09 10.19
C ALA A 87 1.34 -18.20 11.24
N ALA A 88 0.42 -18.01 12.20
CA ALA A 88 0.08 -19.03 13.20
C ALA A 88 -0.57 -20.26 12.56
N GLN A 89 -1.42 -20.07 11.55
CA GLN A 89 -2.15 -21.16 10.90
C GLN A 89 -1.33 -21.93 9.86
N TYR A 90 -0.50 -21.24 9.07
CA TYR A 90 0.20 -21.82 7.91
C TYR A 90 1.72 -21.88 8.06
N GLY A 91 2.26 -21.32 9.14
CA GLY A 91 3.70 -21.23 9.38
C GLY A 91 4.36 -20.06 8.66
N ARG A 92 5.69 -20.01 8.72
CA ARG A 92 6.53 -18.99 8.06
C ARG A 92 7.61 -19.70 7.22
N PRO A 93 7.81 -19.34 5.94
CA PRO A 93 7.02 -18.38 5.16
C PRO A 93 5.64 -18.94 4.77
N PHE A 94 4.70 -18.04 4.45
CA PHE A 94 3.39 -18.39 3.90
C PHE A 94 3.06 -17.56 2.66
N VAL A 95 2.09 -18.00 1.86
CA VAL A 95 1.66 -17.33 0.63
C VAL A 95 0.16 -17.06 0.61
N PHE A 96 -0.26 -15.87 0.20
CA PHE A 96 -1.66 -15.56 -0.10
C PHE A 96 -1.76 -14.90 -1.47
N TRP A 97 -2.98 -14.69 -1.98
CA TRP A 97 -3.17 -14.30 -3.39
C TRP A 97 -4.10 -13.09 -3.50
N PHE A 98 -3.79 -12.12 -4.36
CA PHE A 98 -4.78 -11.15 -4.85
C PHE A 98 -5.02 -11.41 -6.34
N GLY A 99 -6.19 -11.98 -6.64
CA GLY A 99 -6.47 -12.60 -7.94
C GLY A 99 -5.42 -13.67 -8.29
N PRO A 100 -4.86 -13.68 -9.51
CA PRO A 100 -3.85 -14.65 -9.93
C PRO A 100 -2.43 -14.32 -9.43
N ARG A 101 -2.24 -13.25 -8.65
CA ARG A 101 -0.91 -12.79 -8.20
C ARG A 101 -0.60 -13.29 -6.78
N PRO A 102 0.46 -14.09 -6.59
CA PRO A 102 0.87 -14.52 -5.26
C PRO A 102 1.60 -13.41 -4.50
N ARG A 103 1.43 -13.39 -3.18
CA ARG A 103 2.10 -12.56 -2.21
C ARG A 103 2.76 -13.48 -1.19
N LEU A 104 4.08 -13.63 -1.32
CA LEU A 104 4.88 -14.42 -0.39
C LEU A 104 5.26 -13.55 0.80
N VAL A 105 4.92 -14.02 1.99
CA VAL A 105 5.32 -13.40 3.25
C VAL A 105 6.52 -14.15 3.80
N VAL A 106 7.63 -13.44 3.92
CA VAL A 106 8.88 -13.92 4.50
C VAL A 106 9.15 -13.18 5.80
N SER A 107 9.86 -13.85 6.70
CA SER A 107 10.25 -13.30 8.00
C SER A 107 11.68 -13.71 8.32
N GLY A 108 12.39 -12.86 9.06
CA GLY A 108 13.77 -13.10 9.47
C GLY A 108 14.70 -12.00 8.92
N PRO A 109 15.62 -11.49 9.74
CA PRO A 109 16.49 -10.38 9.36
C PRO A 109 17.39 -10.72 8.16
N GLU A 110 17.82 -11.97 8.02
CA GLU A 110 18.68 -12.43 6.93
C GLU A 110 17.95 -12.36 5.59
N VAL A 111 16.71 -12.85 5.55
CA VAL A 111 15.88 -12.83 4.34
C VAL A 111 15.46 -11.40 4.01
N ALA A 112 15.09 -10.61 5.02
CA ALA A 112 14.76 -9.20 4.83
C ALA A 112 15.93 -8.42 4.22
N LYS A 113 17.15 -8.63 4.75
CA LYS A 113 18.37 -8.05 4.19
C LYS A 113 18.57 -8.49 2.75
N ALA A 114 18.52 -9.80 2.46
CA ALA A 114 18.71 -10.34 1.12
C ALA A 114 17.73 -9.74 0.09
N VAL A 115 16.47 -9.53 0.46
CA VAL A 115 15.45 -8.94 -0.41
C VAL A 115 15.63 -7.43 -0.57
N LEU A 116 15.85 -6.70 0.54
CA LEU A 116 15.87 -5.23 0.54
C LEU A 116 17.17 -4.63 0.03
N THR A 117 18.28 -5.40 0.04
CA THR A 117 19.59 -4.95 -0.49
C THR A 117 19.95 -5.60 -1.81
N ASP A 118 19.00 -6.26 -2.49
CA ASP A 118 19.25 -6.92 -3.77
C ASP A 118 19.63 -5.90 -4.85
N SER A 119 20.82 -6.06 -5.42
CA SER A 119 21.32 -5.29 -6.54
C SER A 119 21.15 -5.99 -7.89
N THR A 120 20.75 -7.27 -7.89
CA THR A 120 20.57 -8.06 -9.13
C THR A 120 19.31 -7.68 -9.89
N GLY A 121 18.36 -7.02 -9.22
CA GLY A 121 17.05 -6.69 -9.77
C GLY A 121 16.10 -7.88 -9.78
N ALA A 122 16.40 -8.95 -9.03
CA ALA A 122 15.49 -10.06 -8.79
C ALA A 122 14.28 -9.61 -7.95
N PHE A 123 14.50 -8.71 -6.98
CA PHE A 123 13.46 -8.16 -6.12
C PHE A 123 13.08 -6.74 -6.54
N ARG A 124 12.45 -6.63 -7.71
CA ARG A 124 11.94 -5.33 -8.19
C ARG A 124 10.81 -4.85 -7.28
N LYS A 125 10.87 -3.57 -6.90
CA LYS A 125 9.75 -2.86 -6.28
C LYS A 125 8.49 -3.04 -7.14
N GLY A 126 7.38 -3.42 -6.50
CA GLY A 126 6.10 -3.57 -7.19
C GLY A 126 5.69 -2.23 -7.81
N SER A 127 5.67 -2.15 -9.13
CA SER A 127 5.28 -0.93 -9.86
C SER A 127 4.48 -1.27 -11.11
N GLY A 128 3.51 -0.39 -11.43
CA GLY A 128 2.73 -0.36 -12.67
C GLY A 128 1.74 -1.51 -12.87
N SER A 129 2.22 -2.75 -12.93
CA SER A 129 1.42 -3.95 -13.25
C SER A 129 1.06 -4.79 -12.02
N ASN A 130 1.69 -4.55 -10.88
CA ASN A 130 1.49 -5.28 -9.61
C ASN A 130 0.63 -4.52 -8.59
N VAL A 131 0.25 -3.28 -8.90
CA VAL A 131 -0.60 -2.44 -8.07
C VAL A 131 -1.86 -2.12 -8.87
N ASN A 132 -3.00 -2.01 -8.19
CA ASN A 132 -4.26 -1.64 -8.84
C ASN A 132 -4.09 -0.28 -9.55
N PRO A 133 -4.35 -0.16 -10.87
CA PRO A 133 -4.15 1.08 -11.60
C PRO A 133 -4.95 2.26 -11.05
N LEU A 134 -6.06 2.00 -10.35
CA LEU A 134 -6.84 3.04 -9.67
C LEU A 134 -6.03 3.77 -8.60
N SER A 135 -5.07 3.12 -7.94
CA SER A 135 -4.21 3.78 -6.96
C SER A 135 -3.16 4.72 -7.60
N ARG A 136 -3.02 4.70 -8.94
CA ARG A 136 -2.12 5.61 -9.66
C ARG A 136 -2.61 7.06 -9.61
N GLN A 137 -3.91 7.29 -9.42
CA GLN A 137 -4.47 8.64 -9.29
C GLN A 137 -3.85 9.39 -8.10
N LEU A 138 -3.63 8.69 -6.98
CA LEU A 138 -2.97 9.24 -5.80
C LEU A 138 -1.45 9.32 -5.98
N LEU A 139 -0.82 8.21 -6.39
CA LEU A 139 0.65 8.08 -6.35
C LEU A 139 1.37 8.76 -7.52
N GLY A 140 0.65 9.01 -8.62
CA GLY A 140 1.16 9.66 -9.82
C GLY A 140 2.47 9.06 -10.33
N GLU A 141 3.37 9.94 -10.78
CA GLU A 141 4.76 9.62 -11.09
C GLU A 141 5.70 10.00 -9.93
N GLY A 142 5.22 9.85 -8.70
CA GLY A 142 6.01 10.09 -7.49
C GLY A 142 7.03 8.98 -7.21
N LEU A 143 7.98 9.25 -6.31
CA LEU A 143 9.01 8.29 -5.88
C LEU A 143 8.44 6.98 -5.30
N VAL A 144 7.22 7.03 -4.77
CA VAL A 144 6.50 5.86 -4.27
C VAL A 144 6.14 4.90 -5.42
N ALA A 145 5.77 5.40 -6.60
CA ALA A 145 5.34 4.58 -7.74
C ALA A 145 6.47 4.27 -8.75
N LEU A 146 7.41 5.19 -8.94
CA LEU A 146 8.48 5.05 -9.92
C LEU A 146 9.43 3.88 -9.62
N THR A 147 9.99 3.30 -10.68
CA THR A 147 11.05 2.28 -10.63
C THR A 147 12.13 2.53 -11.70
N GLY A 148 13.25 1.82 -11.59
CA GLY A 148 14.33 1.86 -12.59
C GLY A 148 15.00 3.23 -12.69
N GLU A 149 15.41 3.60 -13.89
CA GLU A 149 16.18 4.83 -14.16
C GLU A 149 15.42 6.10 -13.80
N LYS A 150 14.12 6.17 -14.11
CA LYS A 150 13.29 7.33 -13.72
C LYS A 150 13.26 7.54 -12.21
N TRP A 151 13.07 6.45 -11.46
CA TRP A 151 13.15 6.52 -10.00
C TRP A 151 14.53 6.96 -9.53
N ALA A 152 15.60 6.39 -10.08
CA ALA A 152 16.97 6.74 -9.71
C ALA A 152 17.27 8.22 -9.97
N HIS A 153 16.80 8.75 -11.10
CA HIS A 153 16.90 10.16 -11.44
C HIS A 153 16.17 11.05 -10.42
N HIS A 154 14.86 10.81 -10.19
CA HIS A 154 14.08 11.61 -9.24
C HIS A 154 14.63 11.53 -7.82
N ARG A 155 15.11 10.34 -7.40
CA ARG A 155 15.68 10.14 -6.07
C ARG A 155 16.98 10.94 -5.93
N ARG A 156 17.82 10.98 -6.96
CA ARG A 156 19.06 11.77 -6.97
C ARG A 156 18.77 13.27 -6.88
N VAL A 157 17.73 13.76 -7.55
CA VAL A 157 17.33 15.17 -7.49
C VAL A 157 16.82 15.57 -6.10
N ILE A 158 16.00 14.75 -5.45
CA ILE A 158 15.41 15.12 -4.15
C ILE A 158 16.33 14.88 -2.95
N SER A 159 17.24 13.90 -3.02
CA SER A 159 18.05 13.48 -1.86
C SER A 159 18.83 14.63 -1.19
N PRO A 160 19.42 15.60 -1.94
CA PRO A 160 20.10 16.75 -1.35
C PRO A 160 19.21 17.63 -0.45
N ALA A 161 17.89 17.66 -0.66
CA ALA A 161 16.97 18.42 0.17
C ALA A 161 16.86 17.83 1.59
N PHE A 162 17.14 16.54 1.76
CA PHE A 162 17.08 15.82 3.04
C PHE A 162 18.47 15.58 3.66
N ASN A 163 19.44 16.44 3.35
CA ASN A 163 20.74 16.36 4.01
C ASN A 163 20.67 16.90 5.46
N MET A 164 21.64 16.50 6.28
CA MET A 164 21.62 16.81 7.73
C MET A 164 21.64 18.32 8.02
N GLU A 165 22.32 19.13 7.22
CA GLU A 165 22.38 20.58 7.43
C GLU A 165 21.03 21.24 7.16
N ARG A 166 20.34 20.81 6.09
CA ARG A 166 18.98 21.25 5.77
C ARG A 166 18.00 20.87 6.87
N ILE A 167 18.06 19.62 7.34
CA ILE A 167 17.21 19.13 8.43
C ILE A 167 17.43 19.94 9.70
N LYS A 168 18.68 20.24 10.07
CA LYS A 168 18.99 21.09 11.24
C LYS A 168 18.40 22.49 11.10
N GLY A 169 18.40 23.05 9.88
CA GLY A 169 17.78 24.34 9.59
C GLY A 169 16.27 24.38 9.82
N TRP A 170 15.58 23.24 9.75
CA TRP A 170 14.13 23.16 9.98
C TRP A 170 13.75 22.98 11.45
N ILE A 171 14.69 22.59 12.32
CA ILE A 171 14.40 22.29 13.74
C ILE A 171 13.71 23.47 14.46
N PRO A 172 14.14 24.73 14.32
CA PRO A 172 13.48 25.84 15.00
C PRO A 172 12.01 25.99 14.59
N GLU A 173 11.71 25.84 13.31
CA GLU A 173 10.37 25.93 12.76
C GLU A 173 9.48 24.77 13.24
N ILE A 174 9.99 23.54 13.19
CA ILE A 174 9.28 22.36 13.72
C ILE A 174 8.98 22.54 15.20
N SER A 175 9.96 23.06 15.96
CA SER A 175 9.78 23.33 17.38
C SER A 175 8.70 24.37 17.62
N ALA A 176 8.69 25.47 16.87
CA ALA A 176 7.69 26.53 17.00
C ALA A 176 6.28 26.02 16.68
N ILE A 177 6.11 25.26 15.59
CA ILE A 177 4.82 24.65 15.23
C ILE A 177 4.34 23.68 16.32
N THR A 178 5.26 22.85 16.83
CA THR A 178 4.94 21.88 17.90
C THR A 178 4.57 22.59 19.20
N SER A 179 5.32 23.61 19.61
CA SER A 179 5.00 24.44 20.78
C SER A 179 3.64 25.10 20.63
N SER A 180 3.32 25.68 19.47
CA SER A 180 2.00 26.29 19.24
C SER A 180 0.85 25.30 19.38
N MET A 181 1.03 24.03 18.99
CA MET A 181 0.03 22.98 19.23
C MET A 181 -0.13 22.70 20.73
N LEU A 182 0.98 22.57 21.47
CA LEU A 182 0.98 22.30 22.90
C LEU A 182 0.37 23.46 23.70
N ASP A 183 0.69 24.71 23.36
CA ASP A 183 0.11 25.90 23.98
C ASP A 183 -1.42 25.91 23.83
N LYS A 184 -1.94 25.49 22.67
CA LYS A 184 -3.39 25.36 22.45
C LYS A 184 -4.01 24.28 23.33
N TRP A 185 -3.30 23.18 23.59
CA TRP A 185 -3.77 22.13 24.49
C TRP A 185 -3.78 22.62 25.94
N GLU A 186 -2.75 23.37 26.37
CA GLU A 186 -2.67 23.96 27.71
C GLU A 186 -3.82 24.93 27.96
N VAL A 187 -4.07 25.87 27.03
CA VAL A 187 -5.19 26.83 27.14
C VAL A 187 -6.55 26.12 27.20
N GLN A 188 -6.74 25.03 26.45
CA GLN A 188 -7.97 24.24 26.55
C GLN A 188 -8.11 23.57 27.93
N GLY A 189 -6.99 23.08 28.48
CA GLY A 189 -6.91 22.49 29.80
C GLY A 189 -7.14 23.46 30.94
N GLU A 190 -6.73 24.73 30.83
CA GLU A 190 -6.97 25.75 31.86
C GLU A 190 -8.47 26.00 32.12
N THR A 191 -9.30 25.80 31.10
CA THR A 191 -10.74 26.05 31.20
C THR A 191 -11.55 24.90 31.79
N ARG A 192 -10.95 23.72 32.01
CA ARG A 192 -11.67 22.50 32.42
C ARG A 192 -10.86 21.67 33.42
N ALA A 193 -11.52 21.10 34.42
CA ALA A 193 -10.87 20.18 35.36
C ALA A 193 -10.32 18.91 34.68
N GLU A 194 -11.01 18.44 33.64
CA GLU A 194 -10.59 17.35 32.76
C GLU A 194 -11.00 17.66 31.32
N PHE A 195 -10.17 17.26 30.34
CA PHE A 195 -10.48 17.38 28.92
C PHE A 195 -9.87 16.23 28.12
N GLU A 196 -10.52 15.88 27.02
CA GLU A 196 -10.12 14.80 26.11
C GLU A 196 -9.59 15.40 24.80
N ILE A 197 -8.49 14.84 24.30
CA ILE A 197 -7.85 15.23 23.04
C ILE A 197 -7.82 14.03 22.09
N ASP A 198 -8.33 14.23 20.87
CA ASP A 198 -8.09 13.29 19.76
C ASP A 198 -6.67 13.50 19.20
N VAL A 199 -5.70 12.78 19.77
CA VAL A 199 -4.29 12.87 19.38
C VAL A 199 -4.06 12.49 17.92
N ASN A 200 -4.87 11.60 17.35
CA ASN A 200 -4.73 11.22 15.94
C ASN A 200 -5.04 12.41 15.02
N LYS A 201 -6.12 13.13 15.32
CA LYS A 201 -6.47 14.36 14.59
C LYS A 201 -5.41 15.46 14.79
N GLU A 202 -4.97 15.68 16.01
CA GLU A 202 -3.98 16.73 16.31
C GLU A 202 -2.63 16.45 15.65
N PHE A 203 -2.14 15.22 15.72
CA PHE A 203 -0.87 14.84 15.07
C PHE A 203 -0.97 14.83 13.55
N HIS A 204 -2.15 14.53 12.99
CA HIS A 204 -2.36 14.69 11.56
C HIS A 204 -2.20 16.16 11.16
N THR A 205 -2.85 17.08 11.87
CA THR A 205 -2.71 18.54 11.65
C THR A 205 -1.26 19.00 11.84
N LEU A 206 -0.60 18.61 12.94
CA LEU A 206 0.81 18.93 13.20
C LEU A 206 1.72 18.49 12.06
N SER A 207 1.57 17.23 11.60
CA SER A 207 2.39 16.71 10.51
C SER A 207 2.16 17.45 9.20
N ALA A 208 0.91 17.87 8.95
CA ALA A 208 0.52 18.62 7.77
C ALA A 208 1.04 20.08 7.82
N ASP A 209 1.03 20.72 8.99
CA ASP A 209 1.64 22.04 9.19
C ASP A 209 3.15 21.99 8.98
N VAL A 210 3.82 21.02 9.60
CA VAL A 210 5.28 20.84 9.47
C VAL A 210 5.69 20.64 8.01
N ILE A 211 5.01 19.77 7.26
CA ILE A 211 5.36 19.57 5.85
C ILE A 211 4.99 20.78 4.98
N SER A 212 3.88 21.46 5.27
CA SER A 212 3.48 22.68 4.55
C SER A 212 4.53 23.76 4.69
N CYS A 213 5.00 24.00 5.91
CA CYS A 213 5.98 25.04 6.17
C CYS A 213 7.35 24.69 5.57
N ILE A 214 7.82 23.46 5.81
CA ILE A 214 9.17 23.05 5.38
C ILE A 214 9.27 22.89 3.86
N ALA A 215 8.28 22.24 3.24
CA ALA A 215 8.38 21.88 1.83
C ALA A 215 7.85 22.98 0.90
N PHE A 216 6.89 23.79 1.36
CA PHE A 216 6.20 24.76 0.51
C PHE A 216 6.29 26.21 1.03
N GLY A 217 6.80 26.44 2.23
CA GLY A 217 6.82 27.76 2.85
C GLY A 217 5.42 28.31 3.16
N SER A 218 4.43 27.43 3.29
CA SER A 218 3.01 27.75 3.51
C SER A 218 2.50 27.13 4.82
N SER A 219 1.29 27.46 5.24
CA SER A 219 0.63 26.81 6.39
C SER A 219 -0.30 25.66 5.96
N TYR A 220 -0.64 24.74 6.87
CA TYR A 220 -1.70 23.74 6.61
C TYR A 220 -3.03 24.42 6.26
N GLU A 221 -3.36 25.52 6.95
CA GLU A 221 -4.62 26.23 6.74
C GLU A 221 -4.77 26.74 5.30
N GLU A 222 -3.69 27.20 4.66
CA GLU A 222 -3.69 27.58 3.24
C GLU A 222 -3.93 26.38 2.30
N GLY A 223 -3.42 25.20 2.65
CA GLY A 223 -3.51 23.97 1.86
C GLY A 223 -4.65 23.02 2.27
N LYS A 224 -5.46 23.37 3.26
CA LYS A 224 -6.39 22.47 3.97
C LYS A 224 -7.30 21.69 3.04
N ARG A 225 -7.85 22.35 2.01
CA ARG A 225 -8.71 21.70 1.02
C ARG A 225 -7.98 20.62 0.23
N ILE A 226 -6.71 20.84 -0.11
CA ILE A 226 -5.88 19.88 -0.84
C ILE A 226 -5.61 18.66 0.05
N PHE A 227 -5.25 18.86 1.32
CA PHE A 227 -5.02 17.75 2.26
C PHE A 227 -6.27 16.90 2.47
N GLN A 228 -7.45 17.52 2.63
CA GLN A 228 -8.72 16.79 2.73
C GLN A 228 -8.99 15.92 1.50
N LEU A 229 -8.82 16.47 0.31
CA LEU A 229 -8.99 15.73 -0.94
C LEU A 229 -7.95 14.60 -1.09
N GLN A 230 -6.72 14.81 -0.62
CA GLN A 230 -5.70 13.78 -0.59
C GLN A 230 -6.06 12.66 0.39
N ASP A 231 -6.61 12.96 1.56
CA ASP A 231 -7.05 11.94 2.53
C ASP A 231 -8.18 11.07 1.95
N GLU A 232 -9.18 11.70 1.31
CA GLU A 232 -10.24 10.98 0.58
C GLU A 232 -9.65 10.05 -0.50
N GLN A 233 -8.67 10.54 -1.27
CA GLN A 233 -7.98 9.74 -2.28
C GLN A 233 -7.15 8.60 -1.67
N VAL A 234 -6.52 8.80 -0.51
CA VAL A 234 -5.78 7.75 0.21
C VAL A 234 -6.72 6.60 0.58
N GLN A 235 -7.91 6.90 1.12
CA GLN A 235 -8.87 5.85 1.48
C GLN A 235 -9.30 5.03 0.24
N LEU A 236 -9.61 5.71 -0.86
CA LEU A 236 -9.97 5.04 -2.12
C LEU A 236 -8.81 4.22 -2.69
N ALA A 237 -7.58 4.74 -2.63
CA ALA A 237 -6.39 4.05 -3.09
C ALA A 237 -6.10 2.78 -2.27
N LEU A 238 -6.27 2.83 -0.94
CA LEU A 238 -6.10 1.68 -0.06
C LEU A 238 -7.14 0.57 -0.36
N LEU A 239 -8.39 0.94 -0.61
CA LEU A 239 -9.43 0.00 -1.04
C LEU A 239 -9.06 -0.64 -2.39
N ALA A 240 -8.61 0.17 -3.35
CA ALA A 240 -8.14 -0.31 -4.64
C ALA A 240 -6.95 -1.29 -4.50
N MET A 241 -5.97 -1.00 -3.63
CA MET A 241 -4.81 -1.88 -3.43
C MET A 241 -5.18 -3.26 -2.85
N ARG A 242 -6.31 -3.35 -2.13
CA ARG A 242 -6.83 -4.60 -1.55
C ARG A 242 -7.70 -5.41 -2.50
N THR A 243 -8.05 -4.88 -3.67
CA THR A 243 -8.90 -5.53 -4.65
C THR A 243 -8.12 -5.95 -5.90
N PHE A 244 -8.63 -6.96 -6.60
CA PHE A 244 -8.12 -7.32 -7.91
C PHE A 244 -8.80 -6.47 -8.99
N TYR A 245 -8.00 -5.76 -9.79
CA TYR A 245 -8.51 -4.95 -10.89
C TYR A 245 -8.78 -5.80 -12.14
N PHE A 246 -10.01 -5.73 -12.65
CA PHE A 246 -10.38 -6.26 -13.97
C PHE A 246 -10.23 -5.15 -15.02
N PRO A 247 -9.41 -5.34 -16.07
CA PRO A 247 -9.34 -4.39 -17.18
C PRO A 247 -10.73 -4.09 -17.76
N GLY A 248 -11.13 -2.82 -17.76
CA GLY A 248 -12.43 -2.36 -18.27
C GLY A 248 -13.48 -2.05 -17.21
N PHE A 249 -13.26 -2.40 -15.94
CA PHE A 249 -14.07 -1.90 -14.82
C PHE A 249 -13.59 -0.49 -14.43
N ARG A 250 -14.53 0.45 -14.26
CA ARG A 250 -14.33 1.76 -13.63
C ARG A 250 -14.84 1.70 -12.20
#